data_AF-A0A936JLV3-F1
#
_entry.id   AF-A0A936JLV3-F1
#
_cell.length_a   1.000
_cell.length_b   1.000
_cell.length_c   1.000
_cell.angle_alpha   90.00
_cell.angle_beta   90.00
_cell.angle_gamma   90.00
#
_symmetry.space_group_name_H-M   'P 1'
#
loop_
_entity.id
_entity.type
_entity.pdbx_description
1 polymer ?
#
loop_
_entity_poly.entity_id
_entity_poly.type
_entity_poly.pdbx_seq_one_letter_code
_entity_poly.pdbx_strand_id
1 'polypeptide(L)'
;MESIITPLSNPLDTIDLRNREHQERLKILGKLPQVRIIVIDSLSGAHSGKENDTGEMKNVCQWLADFAQEINKPVLCLHHFNKLNFGNELPSISKIRGSSAIIQYFRSIIGMDCPDPMQSNRKRLSVIKSNLAAFPNLLGFEIADSGHEIIFMSAPDAPRKTSEFDRAVTWLANYLKTEMEQVKIIADAKDAGFKQRTIERAKKALCIESRKGYNYDTRESIWYWSPKNQNRQEEILRSNVGGLGGLDGDNSENLPC
;
A
#
# COMPACT_ATOMS: atom_id res chain seq x y z
N MET A 1 27.58 -2.45 -18.61
CA MET A 1 26.63 -2.74 -19.73
C MET A 1 27.08 -3.88 -20.62
N GLU A 2 28.29 -4.45 -20.44
CA GLU A 2 28.84 -5.51 -21.32
C GLU A 2 28.04 -6.83 -21.35
N SER A 3 27.10 -7.03 -20.43
CA SER A 3 26.27 -8.24 -20.33
C SER A 3 24.87 -8.11 -20.93
N ILE A 4 24.51 -6.96 -21.51
CA ILE A 4 23.18 -6.70 -22.09
C ILE A 4 23.25 -6.85 -23.61
N ILE A 5 22.41 -7.72 -24.17
CA ILE A 5 22.28 -7.92 -25.62
C ILE A 5 20.97 -7.27 -26.06
N THR A 6 21.05 -6.34 -27.03
CA THR A 6 19.86 -5.69 -27.60
C THR A 6 19.47 -6.30 -28.93
N PRO A 7 18.16 -6.44 -29.20
CA PRO A 7 17.67 -7.05 -30.43
C PRO A 7 17.73 -6.10 -31.63
N LEU A 8 17.95 -4.81 -31.44
CA LEU A 8 18.03 -3.84 -32.53
C LEU A 8 19.42 -3.21 -32.58
N SER A 9 19.76 -2.67 -33.75
CA SER A 9 21.06 -2.07 -34.03
C SER A 9 21.30 -0.83 -33.16
N ASN A 10 20.25 -0.03 -32.94
CA ASN A 10 20.22 1.01 -31.92
C ASN A 10 19.52 0.46 -30.66
N PRO A 11 20.22 0.41 -29.50
CA PRO A 11 19.65 -0.03 -28.22
C PRO A 11 18.41 0.73 -27.75
N LEU A 12 18.22 1.96 -28.24
CA LEU A 12 17.10 2.84 -27.84
C LEU A 12 15.87 2.69 -28.73
N ASP A 13 15.96 1.93 -29.82
CA ASP A 13 14.82 1.71 -30.70
C ASP A 13 13.78 0.82 -30.00
N THR A 14 12.51 1.17 -30.19
CA THR A 14 11.39 0.42 -29.64
C THR A 14 11.20 -0.88 -30.40
N ILE A 15 11.19 -2.00 -29.68
CA ILE A 15 10.80 -3.28 -30.27
C ILE A 15 9.28 -3.33 -30.47
N ASP A 16 8.86 -3.84 -31.62
CA ASP A 16 7.46 -4.19 -31.88
C ASP A 16 7.31 -5.71 -31.98
N LEU A 17 6.66 -6.31 -30.99
CA LEU A 17 6.35 -7.75 -30.90
C LEU A 17 5.34 -8.21 -31.95
N ARG A 18 4.77 -7.31 -32.77
CA ARG A 18 3.96 -7.66 -33.95
C ARG A 18 4.79 -7.73 -35.23
N ASN A 19 6.00 -7.14 -35.23
CA ASN A 19 6.88 -7.17 -36.39
C ASN A 19 7.62 -8.52 -36.44
N ARG A 20 7.45 -9.25 -37.55
CA ARG A 20 8.06 -10.57 -37.76
C ARG A 20 9.59 -10.54 -37.73
N GLU A 21 10.21 -9.51 -38.28
CA GLU A 21 11.67 -9.37 -38.28
C GLU A 21 12.22 -9.23 -36.84
N HIS A 22 11.53 -8.42 -36.03
CA HIS A 22 11.87 -8.26 -34.61
C HIS A 22 11.68 -9.58 -33.84
N GLN A 23 10.58 -10.29 -34.09
CA GLN A 23 10.32 -11.60 -33.49
C GLN A 23 11.40 -12.62 -33.85
N GLU A 24 11.79 -12.71 -35.12
CA GLU A 24 12.85 -13.60 -35.59
C GLU A 24 14.19 -13.27 -34.93
N ARG A 25 14.52 -11.97 -34.83
CA ARG A 25 15.74 -11.52 -34.16
C ARG A 25 15.75 -11.86 -32.67
N LEU A 26 14.62 -11.71 -31.97
CA LEU A 26 14.45 -12.17 -30.59
C LEU A 26 14.62 -13.68 -30.45
N LYS A 27 14.12 -14.48 -31.40
CA LYS A 27 14.33 -15.94 -31.42
C LYS A 27 15.79 -16.32 -31.58
N ILE A 28 16.49 -15.70 -32.53
CA ILE A 28 17.92 -15.96 -32.77
C ILE A 28 18.72 -15.62 -31.52
N LEU A 29 18.54 -14.42 -30.98
CA LEU A 29 19.29 -13.96 -29.80
C LEU A 29 18.91 -14.73 -28.55
N GLY A 30 17.62 -15.00 -28.35
CA GLY A 30 17.11 -15.76 -27.20
C GLY A 30 17.67 -17.18 -27.13
N LYS A 31 17.99 -17.81 -28.26
CA LYS A 31 18.61 -19.15 -28.32
C LYS A 31 20.09 -19.16 -27.96
N LEU A 32 20.77 -18.00 -27.96
CA LEU A 32 22.20 -17.92 -27.63
C LEU A 32 22.48 -18.48 -26.22
N PRO A 33 23.47 -19.38 -26.04
CA PRO A 33 23.74 -20.03 -24.75
C PRO A 33 23.99 -19.06 -23.58
N GLN A 34 24.60 -17.90 -23.86
CA GLN A 34 24.90 -16.87 -22.86
C GLN A 34 23.66 -16.10 -22.39
N VAL A 35 22.55 -16.12 -23.14
CA VAL A 35 21.30 -15.48 -22.72
C VAL A 35 20.62 -16.37 -21.70
N ARG A 36 20.39 -15.84 -20.49
CA ARG A 36 19.78 -16.58 -19.37
C ARG A 36 18.38 -16.10 -19.00
N ILE A 37 18.07 -14.86 -19.33
CA ILE A 37 16.77 -14.21 -19.11
C ILE A 37 16.56 -13.18 -20.22
N ILE A 38 15.30 -12.98 -20.61
CA ILE A 38 14.90 -11.92 -21.52
C ILE A 38 13.97 -10.98 -20.77
N VAL A 39 14.24 -9.67 -20.87
CA VAL A 39 13.44 -8.62 -20.24
C VAL A 39 12.80 -7.77 -21.31
N ILE A 40 11.48 -7.57 -21.19
CA ILE A 40 10.68 -6.69 -22.03
C ILE A 40 10.20 -5.53 -21.16
N ASP A 41 10.81 -4.37 -21.33
CA ASP A 41 10.49 -3.15 -20.60
C ASP A 41 10.00 -2.06 -21.57
N SER A 42 8.71 -1.77 -21.68
CA SER A 42 7.55 -2.39 -21.01
C SER A 42 6.71 -3.18 -22.01
N LEU A 43 5.85 -4.09 -21.52
CA LEU A 43 4.90 -4.82 -22.37
C LEU A 43 4.03 -3.87 -23.19
N SER A 44 3.57 -2.77 -22.56
CA SER A 44 2.82 -1.68 -23.18
C SER A 44 3.56 -0.97 -24.30
N GLY A 45 4.87 -0.76 -24.14
CA GLY A 45 5.71 -0.11 -25.15
C GLY A 45 6.15 -1.04 -26.27
N ALA A 46 6.10 -2.35 -26.04
CA ALA A 46 6.63 -3.36 -26.96
C ALA A 46 5.66 -3.78 -28.08
N HIS A 47 4.52 -3.09 -28.24
CA HIS A 47 3.58 -3.39 -29.33
C HIS A 47 2.84 -2.14 -29.81
N SER A 48 2.52 -2.10 -31.09
CA SER A 48 1.72 -1.03 -31.72
C SER A 48 0.20 -1.20 -31.56
N GLY A 49 -0.26 -2.25 -30.87
CA GLY A 49 -1.70 -2.53 -30.65
C GLY A 49 -2.37 -1.70 -29.55
N LYS A 50 -3.70 -1.68 -29.56
CA LYS A 50 -4.49 -1.07 -28.48
C LYS A 50 -4.58 -2.03 -27.30
N GLU A 51 -3.99 -1.67 -26.15
CA GLU A 51 -3.97 -2.51 -24.92
C GLU A 51 -5.37 -2.95 -24.42
N ASN A 52 -6.41 -2.20 -24.80
CA ASN A 52 -7.80 -2.46 -24.43
C ASN A 52 -8.52 -3.40 -25.42
N ASP A 53 -7.88 -3.77 -26.54
CA ASP A 53 -8.38 -4.78 -27.45
C ASP A 53 -7.94 -6.18 -26.98
N THR A 54 -8.91 -6.98 -26.56
CA THR A 54 -8.67 -8.31 -26.01
C THR A 54 -8.08 -9.26 -27.06
N GLY A 55 -8.44 -9.09 -28.35
CA GLY A 55 -7.96 -9.93 -29.43
C GLY A 55 -6.50 -9.65 -29.77
N GLU A 56 -6.11 -8.37 -29.85
CA GLU A 56 -4.72 -8.00 -30.14
C GLU A 56 -3.76 -8.43 -29.02
N MET A 57 -4.14 -8.18 -27.76
CA MET A 57 -3.32 -8.58 -26.61
C MET A 57 -3.20 -10.10 -26.47
N LYS A 58 -4.24 -10.85 -26.86
CA LYS A 58 -4.19 -12.31 -26.88
C LYS A 58 -3.10 -12.81 -27.84
N ASN A 59 -2.99 -12.23 -29.03
CA ASN A 59 -1.98 -12.61 -30.01
C ASN A 59 -0.56 -12.33 -29.50
N VAL A 60 -0.33 -11.14 -28.91
CA VAL A 60 0.97 -10.79 -28.32
C VAL A 60 1.34 -11.73 -27.17
N CYS A 61 0.40 -11.96 -26.24
CA CYS A 61 0.64 -12.84 -25.09
C CYS A 61 0.83 -14.30 -25.49
N GLN A 62 0.08 -14.79 -26.48
CA GLN A 62 0.26 -16.13 -27.04
C GLN A 62 1.65 -16.27 -27.65
N TRP A 63 2.07 -15.31 -28.48
CA TRP A 63 3.41 -15.33 -29.07
C TRP A 63 4.50 -15.35 -28.00
N LEU A 64 4.36 -14.55 -26.93
CA LEU A 64 5.32 -14.55 -25.82
C LEU A 64 5.38 -15.91 -25.11
N ALA A 65 4.23 -16.57 -24.92
CA ALA A 65 4.17 -17.90 -24.31
C ALA A 65 4.86 -18.94 -25.20
N ASP A 66 4.57 -18.94 -26.51
CA ASP A 66 5.18 -19.84 -27.49
C ASP A 66 6.68 -19.59 -27.60
N PHE A 67 7.09 -18.32 -27.61
CA PHE A 67 8.49 -17.90 -27.62
C PHE A 67 9.25 -18.41 -26.39
N ALA A 68 8.72 -18.18 -25.19
CA ALA A 68 9.32 -18.66 -23.94
C ALA A 68 9.44 -20.18 -23.90
N GLN A 69 8.43 -20.90 -24.42
CA GLN A 69 8.45 -22.35 -24.56
C GLN A 69 9.51 -22.82 -25.56
N GLU A 70 9.60 -22.19 -26.73
CA GLU A 70 10.54 -22.54 -27.80
C GLU A 70 12.00 -22.38 -27.34
N ILE A 71 12.31 -21.27 -26.65
CA ILE A 71 13.69 -20.99 -26.21
C ILE A 71 14.03 -21.66 -24.87
N ASN A 72 13.03 -22.15 -24.13
CA ASN A 72 13.15 -22.72 -22.79
C ASN A 72 13.90 -21.82 -21.79
N LYS A 73 13.58 -20.52 -21.77
CA LYS A 73 14.20 -19.52 -20.89
C LYS A 73 13.14 -18.57 -20.31
N PRO A 74 13.36 -18.02 -19.11
CA PRO A 74 12.46 -17.04 -18.53
C PRO A 74 12.34 -15.78 -19.38
N VAL A 75 11.10 -15.36 -19.62
CA VAL A 75 10.76 -14.06 -20.22
C VAL A 75 10.04 -13.22 -19.17
N LEU A 76 10.66 -12.11 -18.76
CA LEU A 76 10.13 -11.16 -17.80
C LEU A 76 9.57 -9.94 -18.56
N CYS A 77 8.31 -9.61 -18.34
CA CYS A 77 7.69 -8.41 -18.91
C CYS A 77 7.38 -7.43 -17.78
N LEU A 78 7.79 -6.17 -17.93
CA LEU A 78 7.40 -5.09 -17.02
C LEU A 78 6.10 -4.48 -17.51
N HIS A 79 5.17 -4.27 -16.58
CA HIS A 79 3.84 -3.74 -16.90
C HIS A 79 3.34 -2.81 -15.79
N HIS A 80 2.79 -1.68 -16.18
CA HIS A 80 2.30 -0.68 -15.23
C HIS A 80 0.92 -1.05 -14.67
N PHE A 81 0.63 -0.65 -13.44
CA PHE A 81 -0.73 -0.73 -12.89
C PHE A 81 -1.62 0.39 -13.44
N ASN A 82 -2.95 0.17 -13.44
CA ASN A 82 -3.93 1.19 -13.82
C ASN A 82 -3.99 2.37 -12.83
N LYS A 83 -3.60 2.17 -11.57
CA LYS A 83 -3.61 3.18 -10.50
C LYS A 83 -2.40 2.98 -9.58
N LEU A 84 -1.74 4.09 -9.23
CA LEU A 84 -0.48 4.12 -8.49
C LEU A 84 -0.63 3.92 -6.97
N ASN A 85 -1.82 4.20 -6.41
CA ASN A 85 -2.03 4.17 -4.96
C ASN A 85 -2.92 3.00 -4.55
N PHE A 86 -2.30 2.02 -3.90
CA PHE A 86 -3.01 0.90 -3.28
C PHE A 86 -3.52 1.23 -1.87
N GLY A 87 -3.03 2.32 -1.25
CA GLY A 87 -3.38 2.63 0.13
C GLY A 87 -3.07 1.44 1.04
N ASN A 88 -4.08 0.93 1.75
CA ASN A 88 -3.95 -0.26 2.59
C ASN A 88 -4.20 -1.58 1.83
N GLU A 89 -4.63 -1.54 0.57
CA GLU A 89 -4.89 -2.75 -0.23
C GLU A 89 -3.57 -3.35 -0.72
N LEU A 90 -3.51 -4.68 -0.83
CA LEU A 90 -2.39 -5.35 -1.52
C LEU A 90 -2.60 -5.27 -3.04
N PRO A 91 -1.51 -5.33 -3.83
CA PRO A 91 -1.60 -5.55 -5.26
C PRO A 91 -2.44 -6.80 -5.57
N SER A 92 -3.36 -6.70 -6.53
CA SER A 92 -4.27 -7.77 -6.89
C SER A 92 -4.54 -7.82 -8.39
N ILE A 93 -5.06 -8.96 -8.85
CA ILE A 93 -5.32 -9.24 -10.27
C ILE A 93 -6.21 -8.14 -10.90
N SER A 94 -7.18 -7.62 -10.15
CA SER A 94 -8.14 -6.61 -10.63
C SER A 94 -7.51 -5.23 -10.92
N LYS A 95 -6.28 -4.98 -10.45
CA LYS A 95 -5.58 -3.70 -10.59
C LYS A 95 -4.59 -3.68 -11.77
N ILE A 96 -4.31 -4.84 -12.37
CA ILE A 96 -3.44 -4.97 -13.54
C ILE A 96 -4.06 -4.19 -14.71
N ARG A 97 -3.25 -3.41 -15.43
CA ARG A 97 -3.68 -2.64 -16.60
C ARG A 97 -3.92 -3.52 -17.82
N GLY A 98 -4.93 -3.17 -18.62
CA GLY A 98 -5.16 -3.77 -19.94
C GLY A 98 -5.98 -5.06 -19.94
N SER A 99 -5.76 -5.88 -20.98
CA SER A 99 -6.55 -7.07 -21.27
C SER A 99 -6.40 -8.21 -20.24
N SER A 100 -7.50 -8.91 -19.98
CA SER A 100 -7.52 -10.15 -19.19
C SER A 100 -6.64 -11.26 -19.77
N ALA A 101 -6.26 -11.16 -21.06
CA ALA A 101 -5.29 -12.03 -21.69
C ALA A 101 -3.94 -12.05 -20.95
N ILE A 102 -3.48 -10.90 -20.43
CA ILE A 102 -2.22 -10.82 -19.67
C ILE A 102 -2.30 -11.75 -18.45
N ILE A 103 -3.44 -11.74 -17.75
CA ILE A 103 -3.63 -12.62 -16.60
C ILE A 103 -3.62 -14.09 -17.02
N GLN A 104 -4.18 -14.45 -18.18
CA GLN A 104 -4.31 -15.84 -18.61
C GLN A 104 -2.96 -16.48 -18.96
N TYR A 105 -2.12 -15.80 -19.74
CA TYR A 105 -0.88 -16.39 -20.29
C TYR A 105 0.30 -16.41 -19.32
N PHE A 106 0.40 -15.41 -18.44
CA PHE A 106 1.52 -15.33 -17.51
C PHE A 106 1.41 -16.39 -16.41
N ARG A 107 2.48 -17.16 -16.23
CA ARG A 107 2.58 -18.24 -15.22
C ARG A 107 2.78 -17.71 -13.81
N SER A 108 3.43 -16.57 -13.68
CA SER A 108 3.59 -15.83 -12.43
C SER A 108 3.37 -14.34 -12.70
N ILE A 109 2.72 -13.65 -11.77
CA ILE A 109 2.56 -12.20 -11.79
C ILE A 109 3.01 -11.70 -10.42
N ILE A 110 4.00 -10.83 -10.41
CA ILE A 110 4.56 -10.22 -9.21
C ILE A 110 4.17 -8.74 -9.22
N GLY A 111 3.47 -8.30 -8.18
CA GLY A 111 3.15 -6.91 -7.95
C GLY A 111 4.20 -6.25 -7.09
N MET A 112 4.57 -5.02 -7.46
CA MET A 112 5.43 -4.15 -6.65
C MET A 112 4.67 -2.88 -6.28
N ASP A 113 4.57 -2.57 -4.99
CA ASP A 113 3.93 -1.36 -4.49
C ASP A 113 4.80 -0.56 -3.52
N CYS A 114 4.34 0.65 -3.21
CA CYS A 114 4.93 1.60 -2.27
C CYS A 114 3.92 1.87 -1.15
N PRO A 115 3.93 1.09 -0.06
CA PRO A 115 2.88 1.17 0.96
C PRO A 115 2.81 2.55 1.65
N ASP A 116 3.96 3.18 1.90
CA ASP A 116 4.06 4.56 2.39
C ASP A 116 4.70 5.47 1.33
N PRO A 117 3.95 6.42 0.73
CA PRO A 117 4.52 7.39 -0.20
C PRO A 117 5.60 8.30 0.41
N MET A 118 5.61 8.49 1.73
CA MET A 118 6.65 9.27 2.43
C MET A 118 7.97 8.50 2.56
N GLN A 119 7.93 7.17 2.41
CA GLN A 119 9.09 6.30 2.36
C GLN A 119 9.18 5.68 0.97
N SER A 120 9.28 6.55 -0.04
CA SER A 120 9.17 6.18 -1.46
C SER A 120 10.28 5.26 -1.96
N ASN A 121 11.35 5.07 -1.20
CA ASN A 121 12.41 4.11 -1.49
C ASN A 121 12.10 2.70 -0.97
N ARG A 122 11.14 2.56 -0.04
CA ARG A 122 10.70 1.27 0.47
C ARG A 122 9.60 0.68 -0.41
N LYS A 123 9.77 -0.58 -0.74
CA LYS A 123 8.94 -1.34 -1.66
C LYS A 123 8.48 -2.62 -1.02
N ARG A 124 7.36 -3.09 -1.51
CA ARG A 124 6.79 -4.38 -1.16
C ARG A 124 6.49 -5.15 -2.44
N LEU A 125 6.87 -6.43 -2.45
CA LEU A 125 6.54 -7.38 -3.49
C LEU A 125 5.53 -8.39 -2.99
N SER A 126 4.53 -8.64 -3.83
CA SER A 126 3.55 -9.70 -3.64
C SER A 126 3.45 -10.54 -4.90
N VAL A 127 3.35 -11.86 -4.74
CA VAL A 127 2.95 -12.71 -5.86
C VAL A 127 1.44 -12.61 -5.99
N ILE A 128 0.96 -12.02 -7.08
CA ILE A 128 -0.46 -11.82 -7.37
C ILE A 128 -1.05 -13.06 -8.06
N LYS A 129 -0.22 -13.79 -8.81
CA LYS A 129 -0.57 -15.05 -9.47
C LYS A 129 0.62 -15.99 -9.46
N SER A 130 0.35 -17.26 -9.19
CA SER A 130 1.31 -18.36 -9.33
C SER A 130 0.58 -19.60 -9.83
N ASN A 131 1.02 -20.14 -10.97
CA ASN A 131 0.47 -21.39 -11.51
C ASN A 131 1.25 -22.63 -11.05
N LEU A 132 2.46 -22.45 -10.50
CA LEU A 132 3.43 -23.54 -10.29
C LEU A 132 3.79 -23.80 -8.83
N ALA A 133 3.41 -22.89 -7.92
CA ALA A 133 3.75 -22.97 -6.50
C ALA A 133 2.73 -22.23 -5.63
N ALA A 134 2.75 -22.49 -4.34
CA ALA A 134 2.02 -21.70 -3.35
C ALA A 134 2.49 -20.23 -3.34
N PHE A 135 1.62 -19.35 -2.88
CA PHE A 135 1.94 -17.94 -2.72
C PHE A 135 2.96 -17.75 -1.58
N PRO A 136 4.14 -17.17 -1.84
CA PRO A 136 5.10 -16.87 -0.79
C PRO A 136 4.62 -15.71 0.09
N ASN A 137 5.27 -15.54 1.24
CA ASN A 137 5.12 -14.34 2.05
C ASN A 137 5.55 -13.09 1.28
N LEU A 138 4.99 -11.94 1.68
CA LEU A 138 5.35 -10.64 1.14
C LEU A 138 6.84 -10.37 1.39
N LEU A 139 7.51 -9.76 0.41
CA LEU A 139 8.93 -9.38 0.50
C LEU A 139 9.05 -7.86 0.55
N GLY A 140 9.74 -7.34 1.57
CA GLY A 140 10.08 -5.93 1.68
C GLY A 140 11.51 -5.68 1.20
N PHE A 141 11.73 -4.52 0.61
CA PHE A 141 13.09 -4.03 0.37
C PHE A 141 13.13 -2.51 0.30
N GLU A 142 14.32 -1.95 0.53
CA GLU A 142 14.63 -0.54 0.38
C GLU A 142 15.62 -0.35 -0.77
N ILE A 143 15.32 0.61 -1.66
CA ILE A 143 16.24 1.08 -2.70
C ILE A 143 17.11 2.16 -2.07
N ALA A 144 18.31 1.77 -1.64
CA ALA A 144 19.27 2.64 -0.98
C ALA A 144 20.30 3.21 -1.97
N ASP A 145 21.12 4.14 -1.50
CA ASP A 145 22.22 4.77 -2.25
C ASP A 145 21.82 5.20 -3.67
N SER A 146 20.74 6.00 -3.77
CA SER A 146 20.22 6.50 -5.05
C SER A 146 19.91 5.43 -6.13
N GLY A 147 19.69 4.18 -5.74
CA GLY A 147 19.42 3.06 -6.64
C GLY A 147 20.57 2.08 -6.82
N HIS A 148 21.70 2.28 -6.15
CA HIS A 148 22.86 1.40 -6.25
C HIS A 148 22.82 0.19 -5.31
N GLU A 149 21.95 0.22 -4.28
CA GLU A 149 21.82 -0.86 -3.31
C GLU A 149 20.37 -1.26 -3.06
N ILE A 150 20.15 -2.56 -2.85
CA ILE A 150 18.86 -3.12 -2.44
C ILE A 150 19.02 -3.81 -1.09
N ILE A 151 18.34 -3.28 -0.07
CA ILE A 151 18.38 -3.81 1.29
C ILE A 151 17.08 -4.55 1.57
N PHE A 152 17.13 -5.87 1.75
CA PHE A 152 15.95 -6.67 2.06
C PHE A 152 15.50 -6.50 3.51
N MET A 153 14.19 -6.44 3.72
CA MET A 153 13.58 -6.25 5.03
C MET A 153 12.18 -6.90 5.10
N SER A 154 11.55 -6.85 6.27
CA SER A 154 10.13 -7.19 6.40
C SER A 154 9.28 -6.30 5.49
N ALA A 155 8.25 -6.88 4.87
CA ALA A 155 7.33 -6.15 4.01
C ALA A 155 6.72 -4.95 4.76
N PRO A 156 6.90 -3.70 4.26
CA PRO A 156 6.32 -2.55 4.92
C PRO A 156 4.79 -2.55 4.80
N ASP A 157 4.14 -2.06 5.84
CA ASP A 157 2.71 -1.80 5.84
C ASP A 157 2.42 -0.36 5.41
N ALA A 158 1.22 -0.14 4.90
CA ALA A 158 0.75 1.22 4.64
C ALA A 158 0.53 1.95 5.97
N PRO A 159 0.84 3.25 6.05
CA PRO A 159 0.62 4.00 7.27
C PRO A 159 -0.87 3.95 7.63
N ARG A 160 -1.16 3.59 8.88
CA ARG A 160 -2.54 3.54 9.37
C ARG A 160 -3.14 4.93 9.25
N LYS A 161 -4.21 5.09 8.45
CA LYS A 161 -4.99 6.32 8.42
C LYS A 161 -5.50 6.59 9.83
N THR A 162 -5.05 7.67 10.46
CA THR A 162 -5.55 8.12 11.76
C THR A 162 -7.05 8.38 11.62
N SER A 163 -7.87 7.61 12.34
CA SER A 163 -9.32 7.77 12.26
C SER A 163 -9.77 9.07 12.93
N GLU A 164 -10.98 9.55 12.61
CA GLU A 164 -11.60 10.68 13.34
C GLU A 164 -11.61 10.41 14.86
N PHE A 165 -11.80 9.14 15.24
CA PHE A 165 -11.75 8.69 16.62
C PHE A 165 -10.34 8.81 17.24
N ASP A 166 -9.29 8.35 16.56
CA ASP A 166 -7.91 8.46 17.06
C ASP A 166 -7.48 9.93 17.23
N ARG A 167 -7.91 10.79 16.30
CA ARG A 167 -7.74 12.24 16.40
C ARG A 167 -8.47 12.82 17.60
N ALA A 168 -9.71 12.39 17.84
CA ALA A 168 -10.52 12.85 18.97
C ALA A 168 -9.95 12.40 20.32
N VAL A 169 -9.44 11.16 20.41
CA VAL A 169 -8.75 10.64 21.60
C VAL A 169 -7.50 11.47 21.89
N THR A 170 -6.66 11.69 20.88
CA THR A 170 -5.43 12.48 21.02
C THR A 170 -5.73 13.93 21.39
N TRP A 171 -6.73 14.54 20.74
CA TRP A 171 -7.17 15.89 21.07
C TRP A 171 -7.69 16.00 22.50
N LEU A 172 -8.59 15.12 22.93
CA LEU A 172 -9.20 15.18 24.26
C LEU A 172 -8.16 14.92 25.37
N ALA A 173 -7.21 14.02 25.16
CA ALA A 173 -6.11 13.77 26.10
C ALA A 173 -5.14 14.96 26.24
N ASN A 174 -4.95 15.73 25.16
CA ASN A 174 -4.14 16.95 25.18
C ASN A 174 -4.90 18.15 25.74
N TYR A 175 -6.20 18.24 25.46
CA TYR A 175 -7.05 19.35 25.84
C TYR A 175 -7.48 19.29 27.31
N LEU A 176 -7.93 18.12 27.81
CA LEU A 176 -8.43 17.97 29.17
C LEU A 176 -7.31 17.58 30.16
N LYS A 177 -6.46 18.54 30.51
CA LYS A 177 -5.39 18.35 31.51
C LYS A 177 -5.86 18.49 32.96
N THR A 178 -6.91 19.28 33.18
CA THR A 178 -7.55 19.50 34.48
C THR A 178 -9.05 19.30 34.36
N GLU A 179 -9.77 19.29 35.48
CA GLU A 179 -11.22 19.26 35.47
C GLU A 179 -11.80 20.49 34.75
N MET A 180 -12.78 20.26 33.86
CA MET A 180 -13.42 21.32 33.08
C MET A 180 -14.91 21.02 32.86
N GLU A 181 -15.71 22.06 32.61
CA GLU A 181 -17.12 21.93 32.29
C GLU A 181 -17.35 21.17 30.99
N GLN A 182 -18.23 20.17 31.03
CA GLN A 182 -18.59 19.34 29.89
C GLN A 182 -19.06 20.18 28.70
N VAL A 183 -19.89 21.19 28.95
CA VAL A 183 -20.47 22.02 27.89
C VAL A 183 -19.38 22.75 27.11
N LYS A 184 -18.36 23.28 27.80
CA LYS A 184 -17.19 23.92 27.18
C LYS A 184 -16.37 22.93 26.38
N ILE A 185 -16.10 21.73 26.92
CA ILE A 185 -15.36 20.68 26.21
C ILE A 185 -16.05 20.30 24.90
N ILE A 186 -17.38 20.14 24.91
CA ILE A 186 -18.16 19.79 23.71
C ILE A 186 -18.17 20.93 22.69
N ALA A 187 -18.26 22.18 23.13
CA ALA A 187 -18.17 23.35 22.25
C ALA A 187 -16.79 23.43 21.57
N ASP A 188 -15.71 23.40 22.34
CA ASP A 188 -14.35 23.49 21.81
C ASP A 188 -14.00 22.28 20.92
N ALA A 189 -14.55 21.10 21.22
CA ALA A 189 -14.39 19.93 20.36
C ALA A 189 -15.11 20.09 19.01
N LYS A 190 -16.28 20.73 19.01
CA LYS A 190 -17.02 21.04 17.78
C LYS A 190 -16.24 22.05 16.93
N ASP A 191 -15.65 23.06 17.56
CA ASP A 191 -14.79 24.05 16.90
C ASP A 191 -13.49 23.42 16.35
N ALA A 192 -12.97 22.40 17.03
CA ALA A 192 -11.88 21.55 16.53
C ALA A 192 -12.30 20.54 15.44
N GLY A 193 -13.58 20.54 15.04
CA GLY A 193 -14.12 19.74 13.94
C GLY A 193 -14.58 18.33 14.31
N PHE A 194 -14.78 18.02 15.60
CA PHE A 194 -15.26 16.72 16.06
C PHE A 194 -16.76 16.68 16.28
N LYS A 195 -17.38 15.54 15.98
CA LYS A 195 -18.76 15.27 16.38
C LYS A 195 -18.82 14.90 17.86
N GLN A 196 -19.87 15.35 18.55
CA GLN A 196 -20.08 15.05 19.97
C GLN A 196 -20.01 13.53 20.27
N ARG A 197 -20.64 12.70 19.44
CA ARG A 197 -20.60 11.23 19.58
C ARG A 197 -19.16 10.67 19.52
N THR A 198 -18.27 11.27 18.72
CA THR A 198 -16.87 10.86 18.62
C THR A 198 -16.11 11.20 19.91
N ILE A 199 -16.39 12.36 20.50
CA ILE A 199 -15.77 12.82 21.76
C ILE A 199 -16.27 12.03 22.96
N GLU A 200 -17.55 11.67 23.02
CA GLU A 200 -18.09 10.81 24.07
C GLU A 200 -17.46 9.40 24.03
N ARG A 201 -17.22 8.86 22.83
CA ARG A 201 -16.46 7.62 22.68
C ARG A 201 -15.01 7.78 23.14
N ALA A 202 -14.35 8.89 22.78
CA ALA A 202 -12.99 9.18 23.21
C ALA A 202 -12.88 9.31 24.73
N LYS A 203 -13.86 9.97 25.37
CA LYS A 203 -13.99 10.06 26.82
C LYS A 203 -14.04 8.68 27.49
N LYS A 204 -14.82 7.75 26.93
CA LYS A 204 -14.89 6.36 27.43
C LYS A 204 -13.52 5.67 27.32
N ALA A 205 -12.84 5.82 26.17
CA ALA A 205 -11.53 5.22 25.94
C ALA A 205 -10.42 5.78 26.86
N LEU A 206 -10.51 7.07 27.20
CA LEU A 206 -9.59 7.75 28.13
C LEU A 206 -9.97 7.57 29.61
N CYS A 207 -11.08 6.87 29.91
CA CYS A 207 -11.60 6.68 31.27
C CYS A 207 -11.79 8.02 32.03
N ILE A 208 -12.25 9.05 31.33
CA ILE A 208 -12.53 10.37 31.92
C ILE A 208 -13.83 10.31 32.74
N GLU A 209 -13.78 10.77 33.98
CA GLU A 209 -14.93 10.76 34.90
C GLU A 209 -15.87 11.93 34.64
N SER A 210 -17.18 11.71 34.88
CA SER A 210 -18.16 12.79 34.96
C SER A 210 -18.53 13.07 36.40
N ARG A 211 -18.48 14.33 36.80
CA ARG A 211 -18.89 14.81 38.11
C ARG A 211 -19.95 15.89 37.97
N LYS A 212 -20.92 15.89 38.87
CA LYS A 212 -21.99 16.89 38.91
C LYS A 212 -21.65 17.92 39.97
N GLY A 213 -21.44 19.16 39.56
CA GLY A 213 -21.26 20.32 40.44
C GLY A 213 -22.54 21.18 40.50
N TYR A 214 -22.59 22.08 41.47
CA TYR A 214 -23.67 23.05 41.62
C TYR A 214 -23.11 24.46 41.47
N ASN A 215 -23.67 25.24 40.54
CA ASN A 215 -23.33 26.64 40.38
C ASN A 215 -24.29 27.47 41.23
N TYR A 216 -23.75 28.15 42.25
CA TYR A 216 -24.54 28.95 43.18
C TYR A 216 -25.07 30.25 42.55
N ASP A 217 -24.41 30.76 41.51
CA ASP A 217 -24.79 32.00 40.83
C ASP A 217 -25.99 31.76 39.90
N THR A 218 -25.97 30.67 39.13
CA THR A 218 -27.06 30.32 38.21
C THR A 218 -28.12 29.41 38.85
N ARG A 219 -27.85 28.86 40.04
CA ARG A 219 -28.66 27.87 40.76
C ARG A 219 -28.89 26.56 39.98
N GLU A 220 -28.03 26.26 39.01
CA GLU A 220 -28.13 25.09 38.14
C GLU A 220 -27.05 24.04 38.44
N SER A 221 -27.36 22.80 38.09
CA SER A 221 -26.37 21.72 38.12
C SER A 221 -25.52 21.75 36.85
N ILE A 222 -24.19 21.74 37.00
CA ILE A 222 -23.23 21.72 35.88
C ILE A 222 -22.47 20.39 35.89
N TRP A 223 -22.27 19.80 34.71
CA TRP A 223 -21.44 18.61 34.56
C TRP A 223 -20.01 18.97 34.25
N TYR A 224 -19.08 18.35 34.98
CA TYR A 224 -17.64 18.47 34.80
C TYR A 224 -17.06 17.15 34.34
N TRP A 225 -16.03 17.20 33.51
CA TRP A 225 -15.21 16.05 33.15
C TRP A 225 -13.83 16.19 33.76
N SER A 226 -13.33 15.11 34.35
CA SER A 226 -12.06 15.11 35.09
C SER A 226 -11.14 13.97 34.62
N PRO A 227 -9.84 14.25 34.38
CA PRO A 227 -8.88 13.22 34.01
C PRO A 227 -8.54 12.38 35.25
N LYS A 228 -9.04 11.13 35.30
CA LYS A 228 -8.87 10.24 36.45
C LYS A 228 -7.41 9.78 36.67
N ASN A 229 -6.68 9.57 35.58
CA ASN A 229 -5.34 9.00 35.60
C ASN A 229 -4.48 9.65 34.49
N GLN A 230 -3.70 10.68 34.87
CA GLN A 230 -2.82 11.39 33.94
C GLN A 230 -1.79 10.45 33.30
N ASN A 231 -1.32 9.41 34.03
CA ASN A 231 -0.40 8.41 33.47
C ASN A 231 -1.03 7.60 32.33
N ARG A 232 -2.34 7.28 32.39
CA ARG A 232 -3.04 6.57 31.30
C ARG A 232 -3.24 7.46 30.07
N GLN A 233 -3.46 8.76 30.27
CA GLN A 233 -3.49 9.72 29.15
C GLN A 233 -2.12 9.82 28.48
N GLU A 234 -1.05 9.84 29.28
CA GLU A 234 0.33 9.84 28.78
C GLU A 234 0.74 8.54 28.09
N GLU A 235 0.33 7.37 28.60
CA GLU A 235 0.55 6.06 27.97
C GLU A 235 -0.13 5.97 26.61
N ILE A 236 -1.38 6.43 26.50
CA ILE A 236 -2.13 6.45 25.22
C ILE A 236 -1.50 7.44 24.23
N LEU A 237 -1.01 8.58 24.72
CA LEU A 237 -0.26 9.53 23.88
C LEU A 237 1.06 8.91 23.41
N ARG A 238 1.79 8.19 24.26
CA ARG A 238 3.03 7.49 23.89
C ARG A 238 2.79 6.32 22.93
N SER A 239 1.72 5.54 23.10
CA SER A 239 1.35 4.47 22.16
C SER A 239 0.89 5.01 20.80
N ASN A 240 0.33 6.22 20.76
CA ASN A 240 -0.08 6.86 19.51
C ASN A 240 1.07 7.61 18.82
N VAL A 241 2.11 8.03 19.55
CA VAL A 241 3.30 8.72 19.01
C VAL A 241 4.42 7.72 18.66
N GLY A 242 4.47 6.55 19.33
CA GLY A 242 5.37 5.45 19.01
C GLY A 242 4.63 4.32 18.30
N GLY A 243 4.59 4.32 16.98
CA GLY A 243 4.08 3.19 16.23
C GLY A 243 4.88 1.92 16.58
N LEU A 244 4.24 0.96 17.25
CA LEU A 244 4.55 -0.48 17.37
C LEU A 244 3.68 -1.06 18.49
N GLY A 245 2.63 -1.83 18.16
CA GLY A 245 1.89 -2.63 19.15
C GLY A 245 0.38 -2.68 18.92
N GLY A 246 -0.12 -3.89 18.65
CA GLY A 246 -1.49 -4.14 18.23
C GLY A 246 -2.57 -3.70 19.22
N LEU A 247 -3.50 -2.92 18.71
CA LEU A 247 -4.89 -2.95 19.17
C LEU A 247 -5.72 -3.20 17.92
N ASP A 248 -5.97 -4.49 17.68
CA ASP A 248 -6.89 -4.98 16.67
C ASP A 248 -8.23 -4.26 16.83
N GLY A 249 -8.69 -3.71 15.72
CA GLY A 249 -9.99 -3.06 15.61
C GLY A 249 -11.10 -4.09 15.68
N ASP A 250 -11.35 -4.64 16.87
CA ASP A 250 -12.64 -5.24 17.21
C ASP A 250 -12.89 -5.42 18.73
N ASN A 251 -11.92 -5.13 19.61
CA ASN A 251 -12.07 -5.43 21.05
C ASN A 251 -12.06 -4.21 21.99
N SER A 252 -12.09 -2.97 21.47
CA SER A 252 -12.10 -1.78 22.34
C SER A 252 -13.44 -1.51 23.04
N GLU A 253 -14.50 -2.29 22.76
CA GLU A 253 -15.80 -2.10 23.43
C GLU A 253 -15.83 -2.62 24.88
N ASN A 254 -14.87 -3.47 25.29
CA ASN A 254 -14.89 -4.19 26.57
C ASN A 254 -13.65 -4.02 27.46
N LEU A 255 -12.85 -2.98 27.30
CA LEU A 255 -11.82 -2.67 28.30
C LEU A 255 -12.49 -2.03 29.53
N PRO A 256 -12.51 -2.69 30.71
CA PRO A 256 -13.06 -2.07 31.91
C PRO A 256 -12.16 -0.90 32.34
N CYS A 257 -12.80 0.09 32.96
CA CYS A 257 -12.12 1.25 33.54
C CYS A 257 -11.17 0.83 34.67
#